data_AF-A0A3A5JBG9-F1
#
_entry.id   AF-A0A3A5JBG9-F1
#
_cell.length_a   1.000
_cell.length_b   1.000
_cell.length_c   1.000
_cell.angle_alpha   90.00
_cell.angle_beta   90.00
_cell.angle_gamma   90.00
#
_symmetry.space_group_name_H-M   'P 1'
#
loop_
_entity.id
_entity.type
_entity.pdbx_description
1 polymer ?
#
loop_
_entity_poly.entity_id
_entity_poly.type
_entity_poly.pdbx_seq_one_letter_code
_entity_poly.pdbx_strand_id
1 'polypeptide(L)'
;MSTDDLPNGWSRIEDTDQQGGQYNPQQPIQYERDSVELHLQPATNAADTDQDVWQVNAIRETGDGPDVLREEIEGRDTAIGTAREFMETYNERHVEGDESVDDLISSF
;
A
#
# COMPACT_ATOMS: atom_id res chain seq x y z
N MET A 1 -12.48 17.53 5.04
CA MET A 1 -11.07 17.68 5.44
C MET A 1 -10.54 16.25 5.48
N SER A 2 -9.77 15.73 4.54
CA SER A 2 -8.97 16.32 3.47
C SER A 2 -9.30 15.63 2.15
N THR A 3 -9.39 16.38 1.06
CA THR A 3 -9.20 15.83 -0.28
C THR A 3 -7.79 15.24 -0.32
N ASP A 4 -7.71 13.92 -0.50
CA ASP A 4 -6.51 13.13 -0.70
C ASP A 4 -5.59 13.80 -1.75
N ASP A 5 -4.55 14.50 -1.28
CA ASP A 5 -3.38 14.88 -2.10
C ASP A 5 -2.56 13.60 -2.33
N LEU A 6 -3.14 12.66 -3.09
CA LEU A 6 -2.40 11.50 -3.59
C LEU A 6 -1.62 11.91 -4.84
N PRO A 7 -0.46 11.27 -5.07
CA PRO A 7 0.23 11.41 -6.34
C PRO A 7 -0.74 11.14 -7.50
N ASN A 8 -0.61 11.93 -8.57
CA ASN A 8 -1.55 11.95 -9.70
C ASN A 8 -1.89 10.52 -10.16
N GLY A 9 -3.17 10.21 -10.37
CA GLY A 9 -3.63 8.92 -10.90
C GLY A 9 -3.89 7.84 -9.84
N TRP A 10 -3.47 8.05 -8.59
CA TRP A 10 -3.77 7.14 -7.49
C TRP A 10 -5.12 7.46 -6.87
N SER A 11 -5.86 6.40 -6.53
CA SER A 11 -7.12 6.49 -5.82
C SER A 11 -7.06 5.64 -4.56
N ARG A 12 -7.67 6.11 -3.48
CA ARG A 12 -7.87 5.32 -2.27
C ARG A 12 -9.13 4.47 -2.43
N ILE A 13 -9.01 3.17 -2.19
CA ILE A 13 -10.17 2.28 -2.10
C ILE A 13 -10.74 2.43 -0.69
N GLU A 14 -11.93 2.99 -0.58
CA GLU A 14 -12.69 2.99 0.67
C GLU A 14 -13.26 1.60 0.89
N ASP A 15 -12.85 0.96 1.99
CA ASP A 15 -13.19 -0.42 2.36
C ASP A 15 -14.70 -0.68 2.23
N THR A 16 -15.09 -1.52 1.27
CA THR A 16 -16.48 -1.95 1.11
C THR A 16 -16.79 -3.06 2.11
N ASP A 17 -17.04 -2.72 3.37
CA ASP A 17 -17.70 -3.51 4.45
C ASP A 17 -17.26 -4.99 4.71
N GLN A 18 -16.42 -5.62 3.89
CA GLN A 18 -16.15 -7.06 3.91
C GLN A 18 -14.86 -7.44 4.65
N GLN A 19 -13.92 -6.51 4.87
CA GLN A 19 -12.67 -6.78 5.60
C GLN A 19 -12.67 -6.27 7.05
N GLY A 20 -13.61 -5.40 7.41
CA GLY A 20 -13.70 -4.76 8.74
C GLY A 20 -13.85 -5.73 9.93
N GLY A 21 -14.16 -7.00 9.69
CA GLY A 21 -14.28 -8.02 10.74
C GLY A 21 -12.98 -8.73 11.13
N GLN A 22 -11.96 -8.79 10.25
CA GLN A 22 -10.73 -9.57 10.51
C GLN A 22 -9.59 -8.76 11.13
N TYR A 23 -9.53 -7.47 10.83
CA TYR A 23 -8.42 -6.58 11.24
C TYR A 23 -8.84 -5.59 12.32
N ASN A 24 -9.78 -5.96 13.20
CA ASN A 24 -10.20 -5.09 14.29
C ASN A 24 -9.10 -5.12 15.39
N PRO A 25 -8.46 -3.98 15.78
CA PRO A 25 -8.89 -2.59 15.53
C PRO A 25 -8.20 -1.80 14.40
N GLN A 26 -7.14 -2.31 13.76
CA GLN A 26 -6.43 -1.57 12.70
C GLN A 26 -6.90 -1.97 11.29
N GLN A 27 -7.82 -1.20 10.72
CA GLN A 27 -8.30 -1.44 9.36
C GLN A 27 -7.20 -1.20 8.31
N PRO A 28 -7.05 -2.10 7.32
CA PRO A 28 -6.10 -1.91 6.23
C PRO A 28 -6.45 -0.66 5.40
N ILE A 29 -5.44 -0.11 4.72
CA ILE A 29 -5.61 0.98 3.75
C ILE A 29 -5.21 0.44 2.39
N GLN A 30 -6.05 0.68 1.40
CA GLN A 30 -5.81 0.24 0.03
C GLN A 30 -5.76 1.45 -0.90
N TYR A 31 -4.80 1.43 -1.81
CA TYR A 31 -4.68 2.39 -2.90
C TYR A 31 -4.57 1.64 -4.22
N GLU A 32 -5.12 2.18 -5.29
CA GLU A 32 -5.04 1.58 -6.61
C GLU A 32 -4.63 2.61 -7.66
N ARG A 33 -3.93 2.10 -8.67
CA ARG A 33 -3.66 2.81 -9.90
C ARG A 33 -3.39 1.82 -11.03
N ASP A 34 -4.05 2.02 -12.17
CA ASP A 34 -3.81 1.29 -13.41
C ASP A 34 -3.79 -0.24 -13.22
N SER A 35 -2.60 -0.84 -13.05
CA SER A 35 -2.39 -2.29 -12.91
C SER A 35 -1.77 -2.71 -11.56
N VAL A 36 -1.67 -1.78 -10.61
CA VAL A 36 -1.08 -2.01 -9.29
C VAL A 36 -2.01 -1.53 -8.17
N GLU A 37 -2.11 -2.33 -7.11
CA GLU A 37 -2.75 -1.98 -5.85
C GLU A 37 -1.70 -1.99 -4.72
N LEU A 38 -1.80 -1.05 -3.80
CA LEU A 38 -1.01 -0.99 -2.58
C LEU A 38 -1.89 -1.32 -1.39
N HIS A 39 -1.47 -2.33 -0.62
CA HIS A 39 -2.18 -2.81 0.57
C HIS A 39 -1.31 -2.54 1.80
N LEU A 40 -1.75 -1.57 2.61
CA LEU A 40 -1.16 -1.26 3.90
C LEU A 40 -1.96 -1.99 4.95
N GLN A 41 -1.32 -2.91 5.65
CA GLN A 41 -1.99 -3.70 6.68
C GLN A 41 -1.07 -3.86 7.90
N PRO A 42 -1.63 -4.13 9.08
CA PRO A 42 -0.83 -4.53 10.23
C PRO A 42 0.01 -5.77 9.91
N ALA A 43 1.22 -5.84 10.47
CA ALA A 43 2.08 -7.02 10.35
C ALA A 43 1.49 -8.24 11.09
N THR A 44 0.55 -8.00 12.02
CA THR A 44 -0.15 -9.04 12.77
C THR A 44 -1.65 -8.73 12.86
N ASN A 45 -2.47 -9.78 12.79
CA ASN A 45 -3.93 -9.68 12.96
C ASN A 45 -4.35 -9.88 14.42
N ALA A 46 -3.40 -9.85 15.36
CA ALA A 46 -3.67 -10.01 16.77
C ALA A 46 -4.38 -8.77 17.33
N ALA A 47 -5.64 -8.93 17.73
CA ALA A 47 -6.49 -7.86 18.27
C ALA A 47 -6.00 -7.24 19.60
N ASP A 48 -4.96 -7.82 20.23
CA ASP A 48 -4.48 -7.51 21.58
C ASP A 48 -3.02 -7.03 21.61
N THR A 49 -2.44 -6.73 20.46
CA THR A 49 -1.09 -6.19 20.41
C THR A 49 -1.17 -4.68 20.21
N ASP A 50 -0.63 -3.91 21.15
CA ASP A 50 -0.18 -2.50 20.95
C ASP A 50 0.90 -2.38 19.84
N GLN A 51 0.99 -3.36 18.95
CA GLN A 51 1.92 -3.38 17.83
C GLN A 51 1.38 -2.46 16.75
N ASP A 52 1.89 -1.24 16.76
CA ASP A 52 1.78 -0.28 15.67
C ASP A 52 2.82 -0.61 14.59
N VAL A 53 2.88 -1.89 14.18
CA VAL A 53 3.81 -2.39 13.16
C VAL A 53 3.03 -2.73 11.92
N TRP A 54 3.39 -2.11 10.81
CA TRP A 54 2.69 -2.15 9.54
C TRP A 54 3.59 -2.74 8.45
N GLN A 55 2.95 -3.18 7.38
CA GLN A 55 3.59 -3.61 6.15
C GLN A 55 2.87 -3.01 4.95
N VAL A 56 3.63 -2.73 3.90
CA VAL A 56 3.15 -2.23 2.61
C VAL A 56 3.41 -3.31 1.58
N ASN A 57 2.35 -3.75 0.91
CA ASN A 57 2.41 -4.75 -0.14
C ASN A 57 1.96 -4.13 -1.46
N ALA A 58 2.60 -4.51 -2.57
CA ALA A 58 2.13 -4.25 -3.91
C ALA A 58 1.46 -5.49 -4.49
N ILE A 59 0.27 -5.35 -5.05
CA ILE A 59 -0.45 -6.41 -5.75
C ILE A 59 -0.55 -5.99 -7.20
N ARG A 60 -0.12 -6.86 -8.10
CA ARG A 60 -0.19 -6.65 -9.54
C ARG A 60 -1.39 -7.38 -10.10
N GLU A 61 -2.02 -6.82 -11.15
CA GLU A 61 -3.08 -7.52 -11.88
C GLU A 61 -2.59 -8.86 -12.45
N THR A 62 -1.32 -8.90 -12.87
CA THR A 62 -0.65 -10.10 -13.37
C THR A 62 0.50 -10.50 -12.44
N GLY A 63 0.22 -11.37 -11.46
CA GLY A 63 1.23 -11.89 -10.53
C GLY A 63 0.69 -13.06 -9.68
N ASP A 64 1.59 -13.79 -9.03
CA ASP A 64 1.27 -14.95 -8.17
C ASP A 64 0.88 -14.56 -6.72
N GLY A 65 0.81 -13.27 -6.40
CA GLY A 65 0.43 -12.80 -5.07
C GLY A 65 0.96 -11.40 -4.75
N PRO A 66 0.77 -10.92 -3.51
CA PRO A 66 1.33 -9.66 -3.04
C PRO A 66 2.86 -9.75 -2.95
N ASP A 67 3.52 -8.75 -3.53
CA ASP A 67 4.95 -8.48 -3.32
C ASP A 67 5.10 -7.56 -2.10
N VAL A 68 5.94 -7.97 -1.15
CA VAL A 68 6.22 -7.14 0.04
C VAL A 68 7.16 -6.02 -0.36
N LEU A 69 6.68 -4.78 -0.34
CA LEU A 69 7.53 -3.61 -0.58
C LEU A 69 8.34 -3.26 0.67
N ARG A 70 7.67 -3.28 1.83
CA ARG A 70 8.33 -3.00 3.10
C ARG A 70 7.56 -3.61 4.26
N GLU A 71 8.30 -4.23 5.17
CA GLU A 71 7.81 -4.81 6.41
C GLU A 71 8.35 -4.06 7.63
N GLU A 72 7.85 -4.41 8.81
CA GLU A 72 8.30 -3.89 10.12
C GLU A 72 8.23 -2.35 10.25
N ILE A 73 7.24 -1.72 9.62
CA ILE A 73 7.08 -0.26 9.64
C ILE A 73 6.43 0.18 10.95
N GLU A 74 7.16 0.93 11.76
CA GLU A 74 6.62 1.53 12.99
C GLU A 74 5.71 2.71 12.65
N GLY A 75 4.41 2.52 12.86
CA GLY A 75 3.40 3.55 12.72
C GLY A 75 2.62 3.51 11.42
N ARG A 76 1.31 3.66 11.55
CA ARG A 76 0.40 3.83 10.40
C ARG A 76 0.81 4.99 9.49
N ASP A 77 1.15 6.14 10.08
CA ASP A 77 1.54 7.34 9.31
C ASP A 77 2.84 7.11 8.53
N THR A 78 3.79 6.38 9.11
CA THR A 78 5.03 5.97 8.43
C THR A 78 4.72 5.04 7.26
N ALA A 79 3.81 4.08 7.44
CA ALA A 79 3.39 3.18 6.35
C ALA A 79 2.68 3.93 5.22
N ILE A 80 1.85 4.93 5.54
CA ILE A 80 1.25 5.84 4.55
C ILE A 80 2.36 6.63 3.82
N GLY A 81 3.37 7.10 4.55
CA GLY A 81 4.54 7.77 3.97
C GLY A 81 5.29 6.87 2.97
N THR A 82 5.59 5.62 3.34
CA THR A 82 6.23 4.64 2.46
C THR A 82 5.37 4.33 1.23
N ALA A 83 4.05 4.17 1.41
CA ALA A 83 3.16 3.95 0.28
C ALA A 83 3.18 5.15 -0.68
N ARG A 84 3.15 6.38 -0.16
CA ARG A 84 3.26 7.60 -0.98
C ARG A 84 4.59 7.70 -1.71
N GLU A 85 5.70 7.35 -1.06
CA GLU A 85 7.02 7.30 -1.70
C GLU A 85 7.01 6.32 -2.89
N PHE A 86 6.40 5.14 -2.73
CA PHE A 86 6.24 4.20 -3.84
C PHE A 86 5.34 4.78 -4.95
N MET A 87 4.22 5.42 -4.60
CA MET A 87 3.32 6.05 -5.59
C MET A 87 4.01 7.13 -6.42
N GLU A 88 4.84 7.97 -5.78
CA GLU A 88 5.65 8.98 -6.47
C GLU A 88 6.69 8.32 -7.36
N THR A 89 7.41 7.32 -6.85
CA THR A 89 8.42 6.55 -7.59
C THR A 89 7.81 5.83 -8.79
N TYR A 90 6.61 5.27 -8.65
CA TYR A 90 5.83 4.66 -9.74
C TYR A 90 5.50 5.67 -10.83
N ASN A 91 5.05 6.86 -10.44
CA ASN A 91 4.75 7.91 -11.41
C ASN A 91 6.00 8.33 -12.19
N GLU A 92 7.10 8.59 -11.49
CA GLU A 92 8.33 9.08 -12.11
C GLU A 92 9.01 8.03 -13.01
N ARG A 93 9.07 6.76 -12.57
CA ARG A 93 9.88 5.72 -13.23
C ARG A 93 9.08 4.84 -14.19
N HIS A 94 7.82 4.54 -13.88
CA HIS A 94 6.97 3.68 -14.71
C HIS A 94 6.01 4.47 -15.62
N VAL A 95 5.36 5.52 -15.10
CA VAL A 95 4.36 6.28 -15.88
C VAL A 95 5.03 7.32 -16.79
N GLU A 96 5.96 8.10 -16.24
CA GLU A 96 6.72 9.10 -16.98
C GLU A 96 8.00 8.52 -17.60
N GLY A 97 8.51 7.43 -17.02
CA GLY A 97 9.63 6.65 -17.54
C GLY A 97 9.19 5.43 -18.35
N ASP A 98 10.16 4.56 -18.63
CA ASP A 98 9.96 3.30 -19.37
C ASP A 98 10.29 2.07 -18.50
N GLU A 99 10.39 2.22 -17.18
CA GLU A 99 10.70 1.12 -16.27
C GLU A 99 9.49 0.19 -16.09
N SER A 100 9.72 -1.12 -16.07
CA SER A 100 8.65 -2.08 -15.83
C SER A 100 8.18 -2.07 -14.36
N VAL A 101 6.92 -2.42 -14.10
CA VAL A 101 6.41 -2.51 -12.72
C VAL A 101 7.19 -3.55 -11.91
N ASP A 102 7.60 -4.65 -12.54
CA ASP A 102 8.45 -5.69 -11.92
C ASP A 102 9.80 -5.16 -11.45
N ASP A 103 10.50 -4.42 -12.32
CA ASP A 103 11.81 -3.82 -12.00
C ASP A 103 11.67 -2.75 -10.91
N LEU A 104 10.59 -1.97 -10.99
CA LEU A 104 10.26 -0.96 -10.00
C LEU A 104 10.07 -1.59 -8.61
N ILE A 105 9.17 -2.58 -8.49
CA ILE A 105 8.88 -3.28 -7.22
C ILE A 105 10.14 -3.97 -6.69
N SER A 106 10.93 -4.60 -7.57
CA SER A 106 12.16 -5.30 -7.16
C SER A 106 13.29 -4.36 -6.71
N SER A 107 13.23 -3.08 -7.11
CA SER A 107 14.27 -2.08 -6.83
C SER A 107 13.90 -1.09 -5.73
N PHE A 108 12.65 -1.12 -5.27
CA PHE A 108 12.15 -0.32 -4.15
C PHE A 108 12.57 -0.93 -2.81
#